data_AF-A0A7J9GXH3-F1
#
_entry.id   AF-A0A7J9GXH3-F1
#
_cell.length_a   1.000
_cell.length_b   1.000
_cell.length_c   1.000
_cell.angle_alpha   90.00
_cell.angle_beta   90.00
_cell.angle_gamma   90.00
#
_symmetry.space_group_name_H-M   'P 1'
#
loop_
_entity.id
_entity.type
_entity.pdbx_description
1 polymer ?
#
loop_
_entity_poly.entity_id
_entity_poly.type
_entity_poly.pdbx_seq_one_letter_code
_entity_poly.pdbx_strand_id
1 'polypeptide(L)'
;GGWGQLVSQPIIGGTPPPPPLSSEIRHEKVEFPLNCSNLVNHTTVFEPKESSTNKTCPDYFRWIHQDLKQWKSSGITKDMIERGKPIADFRLVIVNGEAYVERYIRSFQTRDLFTIWGILQLLRLYPGKVPDLDLLFYCGDNTVIMKSDYKGRYAALAPPVFHYCGEEASLDIVFPDWSFWGWVEVNIKPWEEQLRAIKKERERIKWEEREPYAYWKGNPTSPDRGDLLNCNVSDKHDWNARLYVQDWAKEIQEGFKHSKLEDQCTHSMTLLVNPKYYDFFSRSMMPMQHFWPIRNENKCRDLKFAVEWGNNRTHKAKAIGKAGSKFIEEALAMQNVYDYMFHLLNEYSKLLKFKPTIPPNARRLCSETTEQGLLKEFMVQSMVKSPSDKLPCALPPPFKPQAIQASLKAKDKIARQVETWETEYWKKLKA
;
A
#
# COMPACT_ATOMS: atom_id res chain seq x y z
N GLY A 1 20.74 -70.42 24.74
CA GLY A 1 21.72 -69.43 25.21
C GLY A 1 20.96 -68.19 25.62
N GLY A 2 21.07 -67.66 26.84
CA GLY A 2 22.11 -67.83 27.84
C GLY A 2 22.79 -66.48 28.10
N TRP A 3 22.09 -65.64 28.88
CA TRP A 3 22.54 -64.57 29.80
C TRP A 3 23.91 -63.89 29.62
N GLY A 4 23.94 -62.56 29.79
CA GLY A 4 25.16 -61.88 30.21
C GLY A 4 25.14 -60.36 30.09
N GLN A 5 24.66 -59.67 31.13
CA GLN A 5 25.08 -58.30 31.43
C GLN A 5 26.60 -58.28 31.64
N LEU A 6 27.30 -57.37 30.96
CA LEU A 6 28.66 -56.98 31.32
C LEU A 6 28.65 -55.51 31.71
N VAL A 7 28.78 -55.31 33.01
CA VAL A 7 29.03 -54.03 33.68
C VAL A 7 30.47 -53.61 33.35
N SER A 8 30.64 -52.48 32.67
CA SER A 8 31.95 -51.87 32.42
C SER A 8 32.36 -50.95 33.58
N GLN A 9 33.57 -51.17 34.09
CA GLN A 9 34.27 -50.33 35.07
C GLN A 9 34.51 -48.88 34.57
N PRO A 10 34.75 -47.92 35.49
CA PRO A 10 34.80 -46.50 35.17
C PRO A 10 36.17 -46.10 34.59
N ILE A 11 36.15 -45.35 33.48
CA ILE A 11 37.33 -44.66 32.95
C ILE A 11 37.26 -43.19 33.36
N ILE A 12 38.39 -42.77 33.91
CA ILE A 12 38.72 -41.50 34.53
C ILE A 12 38.59 -40.34 33.54
N GLY A 13 38.22 -39.18 34.06
CA GLY A 13 37.80 -38.00 33.32
C GLY A 13 38.87 -37.41 32.40
N GLY A 14 38.43 -37.10 31.18
CA GLY A 14 39.00 -36.05 30.34
C GLY A 14 38.08 -34.84 30.40
N THR A 15 38.64 -33.67 30.67
CA THR A 15 37.96 -32.37 30.62
C THR A 15 37.44 -32.10 29.19
N PRO A 16 36.20 -31.63 29.00
CA PRO A 16 35.72 -31.25 27.68
C PRO A 16 36.45 -29.99 27.18
N PRO A 17 36.69 -29.84 25.86
CA PRO A 17 37.27 -28.63 25.31
C PRO A 17 36.34 -27.43 25.53
N PRO A 18 36.87 -26.22 25.70
CA PRO A 18 36.04 -25.04 25.89
C PRO A 18 35.13 -24.83 24.67
N PRO A 19 33.88 -24.38 24.86
CA PRO A 19 32.98 -24.08 23.76
C PRO A 19 33.58 -22.98 22.88
N PRO A 20 33.25 -22.95 21.56
CA PRO A 20 33.71 -21.90 20.68
C PRO A 20 33.23 -20.56 21.22
N LEU A 21 34.13 -19.58 21.25
CA LEU A 21 33.83 -18.20 21.62
C LEU A 21 32.95 -17.58 20.51
N SER A 22 31.66 -17.91 20.47
CA SER A 22 30.70 -17.07 19.75
C SER A 22 30.55 -15.80 20.57
N SER A 23 31.22 -14.74 20.14
CA SER A 23 30.90 -13.40 20.59
C SER A 23 29.48 -13.09 20.13
N GLU A 24 28.49 -13.46 20.95
CA GLU A 24 27.18 -12.84 20.89
C GLU A 24 27.37 -11.36 21.21
N ILE A 25 27.54 -10.57 20.15
CA ILE A 25 27.39 -9.12 20.25
C ILE A 25 25.94 -8.92 20.70
N ARG A 26 25.74 -8.61 21.98
CA ARG A 26 24.46 -8.10 22.49
C ARG A 26 24.19 -6.82 21.72
N HIS A 27 23.24 -6.88 20.78
CA HIS A 27 22.77 -5.68 20.10
C HIS A 27 21.96 -4.93 21.15
N GLU A 28 22.46 -3.76 21.56
CA GLU A 28 21.65 -2.85 22.37
C GLU A 28 20.37 -2.57 21.61
N LYS A 29 19.26 -2.99 22.22
CA LYS A 29 17.92 -2.65 21.77
C LYS A 29 17.86 -1.12 21.83
N VAL A 30 17.95 -0.46 20.68
CA VAL A 30 17.81 1.00 20.62
C VAL A 30 16.40 1.32 21.10
N GLU A 31 16.28 1.67 22.37
CA GLU A 31 15.06 2.23 22.92
C GLU A 31 14.94 3.64 22.33
N PHE A 32 14.00 3.80 21.41
CA PHE A 32 13.57 5.12 20.99
C PHE A 32 12.79 5.72 22.16
N PRO A 33 13.32 6.73 22.87
CA PRO A 33 12.60 7.38 23.93
C PRO A 33 11.34 7.95 23.31
N LEU A 34 10.24 7.55 23.91
CA LEU A 34 8.93 8.06 23.58
C LEU A 34 8.97 9.60 23.78
N ASN A 35 9.69 10.12 24.79
CA ASN A 35 9.58 11.51 25.24
C ASN A 35 10.63 12.45 24.64
N CYS A 36 10.16 13.46 23.92
CA CYS A 36 10.98 14.52 23.32
C CYS A 36 11.60 15.51 24.33
N SER A 37 11.21 15.45 25.60
CA SER A 37 11.71 16.37 26.64
C SER A 37 13.19 16.13 26.97
N ASN A 38 13.73 14.98 26.59
CA ASN A 38 15.15 14.67 26.74
C ASN A 38 15.79 14.64 25.36
N LEU A 39 16.75 15.55 25.12
CA LEU A 39 17.69 15.48 24.01
C LEU A 39 18.55 14.23 24.18
N VAL A 40 18.05 13.08 23.72
CA VAL A 40 18.88 11.88 23.61
C VAL A 40 19.62 11.97 22.29
N ASN A 41 20.92 12.23 22.38
CA ASN A 41 21.85 12.10 21.25
C ASN A 41 21.84 10.63 20.79
N HIS A 42 21.00 10.30 19.82
CA HIS A 42 21.12 9.04 19.10
C HIS A 42 22.25 9.15 18.07
N THR A 43 23.48 9.25 18.56
CA THR A 43 24.69 8.87 17.81
C THR A 43 24.90 7.36 17.95
N THR A 44 23.92 6.57 17.57
CA THR A 44 24.11 5.15 17.32
C THR A 44 23.94 4.91 15.84
N VAL A 45 25.06 4.91 15.14
CA VAL A 45 25.17 4.46 13.75
C VAL A 45 24.77 2.98 13.76
N PHE A 46 23.50 2.70 13.49
CA PHE A 46 23.06 1.34 13.27
C PHE A 46 23.63 0.87 11.93
N GLU A 47 24.59 -0.05 11.98
CA GLU A 47 25.10 -0.75 10.80
C GLU A 47 24.33 -2.06 10.63
N PRO A 48 23.38 -2.13 9.68
CA PRO A 48 22.70 -3.39 9.38
C PRO A 48 23.71 -4.42 8.88
N LYS A 49 23.50 -5.69 9.25
CA LYS A 49 24.31 -6.78 8.70
C LYS A 49 24.09 -6.85 7.19
N GLU A 50 25.16 -6.81 6.41
CA GLU A 50 25.09 -7.08 4.97
C GLU A 50 24.51 -8.49 4.75
N SER A 51 23.23 -8.55 4.42
CA SER A 51 22.56 -9.81 4.07
C SER A 51 23.03 -10.22 2.68
N SER A 52 23.63 -11.40 2.57
CA SER A 52 24.15 -12.03 1.35
C SER A 52 23.09 -12.41 0.29
N THR A 53 21.85 -11.92 0.43
CA THR A 53 20.79 -12.08 -0.57
C THR A 53 20.16 -10.72 -0.85
N ASN A 54 20.69 -9.99 -1.84
CA ASN A 54 20.07 -8.77 -2.38
C ASN A 54 18.81 -9.15 -3.16
N LYS A 55 17.73 -9.48 -2.44
CA LYS A 55 16.41 -9.70 -3.03
C LYS A 55 15.97 -8.41 -3.73
N THR A 56 15.61 -8.51 -5.00
CA THR A 56 15.04 -7.39 -5.76
C THR A 56 13.66 -7.04 -5.21
N CYS A 57 13.35 -5.75 -5.12
CA CYS A 57 12.01 -5.29 -4.76
C CYS A 57 10.95 -5.76 -5.76
N PRO A 58 9.67 -5.83 -5.35
CA PRO A 58 8.56 -6.08 -6.27
C PRO A 58 8.59 -5.17 -7.51
N ASP A 59 8.19 -5.70 -8.67
CA ASP A 59 8.28 -4.98 -9.95
C ASP A 59 7.52 -3.65 -9.99
N TYR A 60 6.49 -3.45 -9.15
CA TYR A 60 5.79 -2.17 -9.08
C TYR A 60 6.67 -1.02 -8.58
N PHE A 61 7.79 -1.29 -7.90
CA PHE A 61 8.74 -0.25 -7.49
C PHE A 61 9.36 0.48 -8.68
N ARG A 62 9.39 -0.15 -9.86
CA ARG A 62 9.87 0.48 -11.09
C ARG A 62 9.06 1.72 -11.47
N TRP A 63 7.83 1.83 -11.00
CA TRP A 63 6.98 3.00 -11.23
C TRP A 63 7.48 4.27 -10.54
N ILE A 64 8.28 4.17 -9.47
CA ILE A 64 8.95 5.32 -8.85
C ILE A 64 9.69 6.17 -9.88
N HIS A 65 10.43 5.51 -10.78
CA HIS A 65 11.17 6.19 -11.85
C HIS A 65 10.26 6.93 -12.83
N GLN A 66 9.06 6.40 -13.06
CA GLN A 66 8.09 6.99 -13.97
C GLN A 66 7.38 8.18 -13.32
N ASP A 67 7.05 8.08 -12.04
CA ASP A 67 6.38 9.14 -11.28
C ASP A 67 7.32 10.34 -11.08
N LEU A 68 8.61 10.09 -10.87
CA LEU A 68 9.64 11.14 -10.73
C LEU A 68 10.19 11.67 -12.06
N LYS A 69 9.76 11.10 -13.20
CA LYS A 69 10.34 11.38 -14.52
C LYS A 69 10.31 12.86 -14.90
N GLN A 70 9.25 13.58 -14.52
CA GLN A 70 9.05 15.00 -14.86
C GLN A 70 10.23 15.88 -14.42
N TRP A 71 10.83 15.58 -13.27
CA TRP A 71 11.87 16.39 -12.66
C TRP A 71 13.28 15.88 -12.93
N LYS A 72 13.44 14.78 -13.68
CA LYS A 72 14.74 14.14 -13.87
C LYS A 72 15.77 15.03 -14.56
N SER A 73 15.34 15.87 -15.52
CA SER A 73 16.23 16.77 -16.26
C SER A 73 16.39 18.14 -15.60
N SER A 74 15.33 18.72 -15.05
CA SER A 74 15.36 20.05 -14.44
C SER A 74 15.84 20.04 -12.99
N GLY A 75 15.66 18.92 -12.29
CA GLY A 75 15.63 18.88 -10.83
C GLY A 75 14.40 19.58 -10.24
N ILE A 76 14.38 19.64 -8.92
CA ILE A 76 13.36 20.28 -8.09
C ILE A 76 14.01 21.47 -7.40
N THR A 77 13.51 22.66 -7.70
CA THR A 77 13.99 23.91 -7.07
C THR A 77 13.14 24.28 -5.86
N LYS A 78 13.71 25.09 -4.97
CA LYS A 78 12.97 25.63 -3.81
C LYS A 78 11.72 26.41 -4.24
N ASP A 79 11.82 27.12 -5.35
CA ASP A 79 10.73 27.90 -5.95
C ASP A 79 9.57 27.01 -6.42
N MET A 80 9.84 25.77 -6.86
CA MET A 80 8.78 24.78 -7.17
C MET A 80 8.06 24.30 -5.91
N ILE A 81 8.78 24.13 -4.80
CA ILE A 81 8.16 23.82 -3.50
C ILE A 81 7.28 25.00 -3.05
N GLU A 82 7.79 26.23 -3.10
CA GLU A 82 7.00 27.38 -2.65
C GLU A 82 5.73 27.59 -3.51
N ARG A 83 5.79 27.31 -4.82
CA ARG A 83 4.60 27.33 -5.71
C ARG A 83 3.56 26.26 -5.38
N GLY A 84 3.96 25.11 -4.85
CA GLY A 84 3.04 24.02 -4.50
C GLY A 84 2.31 24.22 -3.16
N LYS A 85 2.77 25.14 -2.31
CA LYS A 85 2.19 25.36 -0.98
C LYS A 85 0.69 25.67 -0.96
N PRO A 86 0.12 26.49 -1.86
CA PRO A 86 -1.32 26.76 -1.86
C PRO A 86 -2.18 25.53 -2.18
N ILE A 87 -1.58 24.47 -2.75
CA ILE A 87 -2.26 23.23 -3.13
C ILE A 87 -2.16 22.21 -1.99
N ALA A 88 -1.02 22.16 -1.31
CA ALA A 88 -0.72 21.14 -0.31
C ALA A 88 -1.51 21.33 1.00
N ASP A 89 -1.90 20.21 1.60
CA ASP A 89 -2.45 20.18 2.95
C ASP A 89 -1.35 20.46 3.99
N PHE A 90 -0.17 19.88 3.81
CA PHE A 90 0.97 20.10 4.68
C PHE A 90 2.31 19.95 3.94
N ARG A 91 3.32 20.61 4.50
CA ARG A 91 4.73 20.43 4.15
C ARG A 91 5.42 19.63 5.24
N LEU A 92 6.15 18.60 4.85
CA LEU A 92 6.99 17.79 5.73
C LEU A 92 8.45 17.95 5.32
N VAL A 93 9.30 18.28 6.29
CA VAL A 93 10.73 18.44 6.10
C VAL A 93 11.45 17.44 6.98
N ILE A 94 12.43 16.74 6.41
CA ILE A 94 13.35 15.87 7.16
C ILE A 94 14.72 16.53 7.11
N VAL A 95 15.31 16.78 8.28
CA VAL A 95 16.67 17.33 8.41
C VAL A 95 17.39 16.56 9.51
N ASN A 96 18.56 16.00 9.18
CA ASN A 96 19.37 15.20 10.11
C ASN A 96 18.59 14.04 10.77
N GLY A 97 17.73 13.37 10.00
CA GLY A 97 16.92 12.25 10.48
C GLY A 97 15.70 12.62 11.33
N GLU A 98 15.43 13.91 11.51
CA GLU A 98 14.28 14.41 12.27
C GLU A 98 13.21 15.01 11.35
N ALA A 99 11.94 14.75 11.65
CA ALA A 99 10.83 15.26 10.86
C ALA A 99 10.19 16.51 11.48
N TYR A 100 9.83 17.45 10.62
CA TYR A 100 9.18 18.72 10.94
C TYR A 100 7.97 18.90 10.01
N VAL A 101 6.85 19.38 10.54
CA VAL A 101 5.63 19.60 9.74
C VAL A 101 5.10 21.01 9.90
N GLU A 102 4.79 21.63 8.78
CA GLU A 102 4.01 22.86 8.67
C GLU A 102 2.69 22.52 7.97
N ARG A 103 1.56 22.74 8.65
CA ARG A 103 0.22 22.48 8.08
C ARG A 103 -0.34 23.75 7.44
N TYR A 104 -0.91 23.62 6.25
CA TYR A 104 -1.47 24.72 5.47
C TYR A 104 -2.99 24.66 5.42
N ILE A 105 -3.54 23.50 5.03
CA ILE A 105 -4.97 23.28 4.89
C ILE A 105 -5.36 22.14 5.83
N ARG A 106 -6.55 22.25 6.44
CA ARG A 106 -7.08 21.17 7.25
C ARG A 106 -7.42 19.99 6.35
N SER A 107 -6.74 18.87 6.55
CA SER A 107 -7.04 17.63 5.85
C SER A 107 -8.39 17.05 6.25
N PHE A 108 -8.98 16.32 5.30
CA PHE A 108 -10.17 15.53 5.59
C PHE A 108 -9.80 14.44 6.60
N GLN A 109 -10.48 14.41 7.75
CA GLN A 109 -10.30 13.36 8.75
C GLN A 109 -8.83 13.22 9.22
N THR A 110 -8.43 12.06 9.73
CA THR A 110 -7.06 11.75 10.21
C THR A 110 -6.06 11.38 9.11
N ARG A 111 -6.32 11.76 7.86
CA ARG A 111 -5.49 11.38 6.71
C ARG A 111 -4.07 11.93 6.79
N ASP A 112 -3.90 13.20 7.15
CA ASP A 112 -2.58 13.80 7.35
C ASP A 112 -1.85 13.13 8.53
N LEU A 113 -2.56 12.93 9.64
CA LEU A 113 -2.00 12.35 10.86
C LEU A 113 -1.36 10.98 10.59
N PHE A 114 -2.07 10.05 9.96
CA PHE A 114 -1.56 8.71 9.69
C PHE A 114 -0.53 8.66 8.55
N THR A 115 -0.61 9.59 7.57
CA THR A 115 0.45 9.76 6.57
C THR A 115 1.76 10.19 7.23
N ILE A 116 1.69 11.18 8.14
CA ILE A 116 2.81 11.65 8.95
C ILE A 116 3.34 10.55 9.86
N TRP A 117 2.44 9.81 10.53
CA TRP A 117 2.80 8.70 11.41
C TRP A 117 3.57 7.61 10.65
N GLY A 118 3.17 7.30 9.42
CA GLY A 118 3.87 6.35 8.57
C GLY A 118 5.30 6.77 8.23
N ILE A 119 5.52 8.06 7.97
CA ILE A 119 6.86 8.61 7.76
C ILE A 119 7.70 8.53 9.04
N LEU A 120 7.12 8.80 10.22
CA LEU A 120 7.81 8.59 11.50
C LEU A 120 8.20 7.12 11.71
N GLN A 121 7.33 6.19 11.32
CA GLN A 121 7.65 4.76 11.38
C GLN A 121 8.78 4.38 10.41
N LEU A 122 8.82 4.98 9.21
CA LEU A 122 9.92 4.81 8.28
C LEU A 122 11.26 5.29 8.87
N LEU A 123 11.27 6.47 9.50
CA LEU A 123 12.47 7.01 10.17
C LEU A 123 12.94 6.11 11.33
N ARG A 124 11.98 5.50 12.04
CA ARG A 124 12.27 4.53 13.11
C ARG A 124 12.80 3.20 12.59
N LEU A 125 12.31 2.75 11.44
CA LEU A 125 12.73 1.51 10.80
C LEU A 125 14.13 1.64 10.18
N TYR A 126 14.44 2.81 9.60
CA TYR A 126 15.71 3.10 8.92
C TYR A 126 16.42 4.35 9.49
N PRO A 127 16.82 4.33 10.77
CA PRO A 127 17.39 5.49 11.44
C PRO A 127 18.68 5.94 10.74
N GLY A 128 18.74 7.24 10.42
CA GLY A 128 19.88 7.86 9.75
C GLY A 128 20.10 7.47 8.29
N LYS A 129 19.18 6.70 7.68
CA LYS A 129 19.30 6.28 6.26
C LYS A 129 18.34 7.03 5.33
N VAL A 130 17.30 7.66 5.86
CA VAL A 130 16.41 8.54 5.08
C VAL A 130 17.11 9.89 4.91
N PRO A 131 17.25 10.41 3.68
CA PRO A 131 17.97 11.65 3.41
C PRO A 131 17.21 12.89 3.91
N ASP A 132 17.89 14.04 3.91
CA ASP A 132 17.21 15.33 4.08
C ASP A 132 16.22 15.56 2.93
N LEU A 133 14.99 15.97 3.26
CA LEU A 133 13.86 16.04 2.32
C LEU A 133 13.00 17.28 2.56
N ASP A 134 12.34 17.74 1.50
CA ASP A 134 11.34 18.80 1.53
C ASP A 134 10.15 18.37 0.66
N LEU A 135 9.04 18.03 1.32
CA LEU A 135 7.93 17.27 0.76
C LEU A 135 6.62 18.05 0.92
N LEU A 136 5.83 18.09 -0.14
CA LEU A 136 4.47 18.61 -0.11
C LEU A 136 3.48 17.46 -0.24
N PHE A 137 2.49 17.39 0.64
CA PHE A 137 1.45 16.38 0.60
C PHE A 137 0.09 17.02 0.35
N TYR A 138 -0.67 16.41 -0.55
CA TYR A 138 -2.09 16.66 -0.73
C TYR A 138 -2.86 15.44 -0.22
N CYS A 139 -3.93 15.65 0.55
CA CYS A 139 -4.72 14.61 1.20
C CYS A 139 -6.19 14.56 0.73
N GLY A 140 -6.55 15.39 -0.26
CA GLY A 140 -7.85 15.34 -0.92
C GLY A 140 -8.01 14.11 -1.82
N ASP A 141 -9.15 13.97 -2.49
CA ASP A 141 -9.48 12.77 -3.28
C ASP A 141 -9.05 12.86 -4.76
N ASN A 142 -8.91 14.07 -5.30
CA ASN A 142 -8.61 14.30 -6.73
C ASN A 142 -7.13 14.57 -6.94
N THR A 143 -6.58 14.15 -8.08
CA THR A 143 -5.23 14.57 -8.48
C THR A 143 -5.21 16.08 -8.74
N VAL A 144 -4.07 16.74 -8.47
CA VAL A 144 -3.99 18.21 -8.46
C VAL A 144 -2.95 18.80 -9.40
N ILE A 145 -1.95 18.02 -9.83
CA ILE A 145 -0.90 18.53 -10.72
C ILE A 145 -1.12 17.99 -12.13
N MET A 146 -1.88 18.70 -12.96
CA MET A 146 -2.25 18.23 -14.29
C MET A 146 -1.12 18.40 -15.32
N LYS A 147 -0.85 17.36 -16.11
CA LYS A 147 0.14 17.40 -17.19
C LYS A 147 -0.16 18.46 -18.24
N SER A 148 -1.42 18.83 -18.43
CA SER A 148 -1.84 19.89 -19.37
C SER A 148 -1.18 21.23 -19.05
N ASP A 149 -0.98 21.52 -17.77
CA ASP A 149 -0.64 22.84 -17.26
C ASP A 149 0.89 23.05 -17.27
N TYR A 150 1.65 21.94 -17.29
CA TYR A 150 3.11 21.94 -17.22
C TYR A 150 3.75 21.38 -18.50
N LYS A 151 3.39 21.98 -19.65
CA LYS A 151 3.98 21.67 -20.97
C LYS A 151 4.86 22.81 -21.49
N GLY A 152 5.73 22.49 -22.44
CA GLY A 152 6.61 23.46 -23.10
C GLY A 152 7.47 24.22 -22.08
N ARG A 153 7.42 25.56 -22.13
CA ARG A 153 8.18 26.43 -21.21
C ARG A 153 7.84 26.27 -19.73
N TYR A 154 6.67 25.72 -19.41
CA TYR A 154 6.20 25.53 -18.03
C TYR A 154 6.56 24.15 -17.46
N ALA A 155 7.13 23.24 -18.27
CA ALA A 155 7.44 21.87 -17.84
C ALA A 155 8.39 21.83 -16.63
N ALA A 156 9.37 22.74 -16.59
CA ALA A 156 10.33 22.82 -15.49
C ALA A 156 9.78 23.53 -14.23
N LEU A 157 8.49 23.86 -14.18
CA LEU A 157 7.86 24.60 -13.08
C LEU A 157 6.86 23.78 -12.27
N ALA A 158 6.60 22.53 -12.67
CA ALA A 158 5.65 21.64 -11.99
C ALA A 158 6.02 21.43 -10.51
N PRO A 159 5.16 21.77 -9.54
CA PRO A 159 5.43 21.50 -8.14
C PRO A 159 5.37 19.99 -7.87
N PRO A 160 6.33 19.42 -7.12
CA PRO A 160 6.29 18.01 -6.76
C PRO A 160 5.38 17.79 -5.55
N VAL A 161 4.14 17.38 -5.80
CA VAL A 161 3.15 17.10 -4.75
C VAL A 161 2.94 15.60 -4.63
N PHE A 162 3.07 15.09 -3.41
CA PHE A 162 2.79 13.71 -3.05
C PHE A 162 1.30 13.53 -2.82
N HIS A 163 0.75 12.45 -3.37
CA HIS A 163 -0.67 12.13 -3.32
C HIS A 163 -0.86 10.62 -3.22
N TYR A 164 -1.98 10.18 -2.64
CA TYR A 164 -2.23 8.76 -2.44
C TYR A 164 -2.64 8.02 -3.72
N CYS A 165 -3.18 8.75 -4.70
CA CYS A 165 -3.54 8.21 -6.01
C CYS A 165 -2.97 9.06 -7.16
N GLY A 166 -2.82 8.45 -8.33
CA GLY A 166 -2.44 9.12 -9.56
C GLY A 166 -3.40 8.80 -10.69
N GLU A 167 -3.31 9.55 -11.78
CA GLU A 167 -3.98 9.23 -13.04
C GLU A 167 -3.06 9.52 -14.23
N GLU A 168 -3.40 9.00 -15.40
CA GLU A 168 -2.58 9.22 -16.60
C GLU A 168 -2.41 10.71 -16.93
N ALA A 169 -3.41 11.53 -16.63
CA ALA A 169 -3.38 12.96 -16.89
C ALA A 169 -2.59 13.78 -15.86
N SER A 170 -2.17 13.20 -14.73
CA SER A 170 -1.54 13.94 -13.63
C SER A 170 -0.05 13.63 -13.45
N LEU A 171 0.62 14.51 -12.71
CA LEU A 171 2.03 14.48 -12.32
C LEU A 171 2.21 14.22 -10.82
N ASP A 172 1.14 14.07 -10.06
CA ASP A 172 1.17 13.76 -8.63
C ASP A 172 2.08 12.54 -8.35
N ILE A 173 2.91 12.65 -7.32
CA ILE A 173 3.86 11.61 -6.91
C ILE A 173 3.11 10.62 -6.02
N VAL A 174 2.86 9.41 -6.54
CA VAL A 174 2.03 8.43 -5.86
C VAL A 174 2.75 7.85 -4.64
N PHE A 175 2.12 7.99 -3.46
CA PHE A 175 2.62 7.58 -2.16
C PHE A 175 1.64 6.60 -1.48
N PRO A 176 2.10 5.65 -0.64
CA PRO A 176 1.20 4.80 0.14
C PRO A 176 0.28 5.62 1.03
N ASP A 177 -1.02 5.30 1.02
CA ASP A 177 -2.02 6.07 1.74
C ASP A 177 -1.99 5.83 3.26
N TRP A 178 -2.66 6.70 4.02
CA TRP A 178 -2.73 6.66 5.48
C TRP A 178 -3.28 5.34 6.05
N SER A 179 -4.16 4.64 5.32
CA SER A 179 -4.82 3.42 5.78
C SER A 179 -3.87 2.25 6.02
N PHE A 180 -2.64 2.31 5.50
CA PHE A 180 -1.60 1.34 5.88
C PHE A 180 -1.28 1.36 7.38
N TRP A 181 -1.42 2.52 8.03
CA TRP A 181 -1.24 2.69 9.46
C TRP A 181 -2.53 2.87 10.24
N GLY A 182 -3.64 3.18 9.56
CA GLY A 182 -4.98 3.18 10.13
C GLY A 182 -5.88 4.28 9.57
N TRP A 183 -7.18 4.12 9.76
CA TRP A 183 -8.18 5.15 9.48
C TRP A 183 -9.37 4.98 10.44
N VAL A 184 -9.35 5.75 11.52
CA VAL A 184 -10.26 5.54 12.66
C VAL A 184 -11.71 5.88 12.34
N GLU A 185 -11.94 6.87 11.48
CA GLU A 185 -13.29 7.34 11.15
C GLU A 185 -14.14 6.31 10.41
N VAL A 186 -13.50 5.33 9.77
CA VAL A 186 -14.15 4.21 9.07
C VAL A 186 -13.68 2.85 9.60
N ASN A 187 -12.99 2.84 10.75
CA ASN A 187 -12.48 1.65 11.43
C ASN A 187 -11.65 0.71 10.54
N ILE A 188 -10.87 1.27 9.61
CA ILE A 188 -9.88 0.51 8.85
C ILE A 188 -8.64 0.36 9.73
N LYS A 189 -8.40 -0.88 10.16
CA LYS A 189 -7.27 -1.23 11.02
C LYS A 189 -5.96 -1.04 10.27
N PRO A 190 -4.83 -0.86 11.00
CA PRO A 190 -3.50 -0.96 10.41
C PRO A 190 -3.34 -2.20 9.53
N TRP A 191 -2.58 -2.07 8.45
CA TRP A 191 -2.59 -3.06 7.38
C TRP A 191 -2.20 -4.47 7.81
N GLU A 192 -1.23 -4.64 8.71
CA GLU A 192 -0.86 -5.98 9.19
C GLU A 192 -2.00 -6.67 9.94
N GLU A 193 -2.71 -5.90 10.79
CA GLU A 193 -3.85 -6.41 11.55
C GLU A 193 -5.05 -6.67 10.64
N GLN A 194 -5.31 -5.78 9.68
CA GLN A 194 -6.38 -5.96 8.69
C GLN A 194 -6.12 -7.19 7.80
N LEU A 195 -4.89 -7.35 7.31
CA LEU A 195 -4.49 -8.48 6.48
C LEU A 195 -4.56 -9.79 7.26
N ARG A 196 -4.15 -9.80 8.54
CA ARG A 196 -4.29 -10.97 9.43
C ARG A 196 -5.76 -11.37 9.60
N ALA A 197 -6.65 -10.41 9.83
CA ALA A 197 -8.09 -10.67 9.96
C ALA A 197 -8.70 -11.25 8.67
N ILE A 198 -8.37 -10.67 7.52
CA ILE A 198 -8.81 -11.15 6.19
C ILE A 198 -8.31 -12.57 5.93
N LYS A 199 -7.03 -12.86 6.19
CA LYS A 199 -6.46 -14.22 6.01
C LYS A 199 -7.21 -15.25 6.85
N LYS A 200 -7.44 -14.94 8.13
CA LYS A 200 -8.16 -15.81 9.06
C LYS A 200 -9.57 -16.13 8.57
N GLU A 201 -10.33 -15.12 8.16
CA GLU A 201 -11.73 -15.33 7.72
C GLU A 201 -11.81 -16.05 6.37
N ARG A 202 -10.88 -15.75 5.46
CA ARG A 202 -10.76 -16.45 4.17
C ARG A 202 -10.51 -17.95 4.32
N GLU A 203 -9.76 -18.35 5.34
CA GLU A 203 -9.47 -19.76 5.62
C GLU A 203 -10.67 -20.50 6.26
N ARG A 204 -11.64 -19.77 6.81
CA ARG A 204 -12.84 -20.34 7.44
C ARG A 204 -13.79 -20.99 6.43
N ILE A 205 -13.91 -20.44 5.23
CA ILE A 205 -14.85 -20.89 4.20
C ILE A 205 -14.10 -21.37 2.96
N LYS A 206 -14.29 -22.65 2.61
CA LYS A 206 -13.69 -23.24 1.41
C LYS A 206 -14.22 -22.54 0.17
N TRP A 207 -13.39 -22.43 -0.87
CA TRP A 207 -13.77 -21.74 -2.11
C TRP A 207 -15.12 -22.23 -2.69
N GLU A 208 -15.34 -23.54 -2.63
CA GLU A 208 -16.51 -24.22 -3.17
C GLU A 208 -17.81 -23.94 -2.39
N GLU A 209 -17.69 -23.45 -1.15
CA GLU A 209 -18.80 -23.13 -0.23
C GLU A 209 -19.14 -21.63 -0.23
N ARG A 210 -18.45 -20.83 -1.05
CA ARG A 210 -18.61 -19.39 -1.09
C ARG A 210 -19.77 -18.97 -1.97
N GLU A 211 -20.33 -17.80 -1.68
CA GLU A 211 -21.54 -17.31 -2.33
C GLU A 211 -21.30 -17.08 -3.83
N PRO A 212 -22.17 -17.61 -4.72
CA PRO A 212 -21.97 -17.61 -6.16
C PRO A 212 -22.43 -16.29 -6.80
N TYR A 213 -22.27 -15.15 -6.12
CA TYR A 213 -22.74 -13.83 -6.55
C TYR A 213 -21.61 -12.80 -6.56
N ALA A 214 -21.75 -11.77 -7.39
CA ALA A 214 -20.97 -10.55 -7.22
C ALA A 214 -21.47 -9.82 -5.97
N TYR A 215 -20.56 -9.35 -5.14
CA TYR A 215 -20.89 -8.60 -3.93
C TYR A 215 -20.17 -7.26 -3.92
N TRP A 216 -20.88 -6.23 -3.49
CA TRP A 216 -20.27 -4.94 -3.17
C TRP A 216 -21.06 -4.28 -2.05
N LYS A 217 -20.34 -3.74 -1.07
CA LYS A 217 -20.89 -2.84 -0.07
C LYS A 217 -20.04 -1.59 0.00
N GLY A 218 -20.63 -0.43 -0.22
CA GLY A 218 -19.88 0.83 -0.24
C GLY A 218 -20.78 2.06 -0.32
N ASN A 219 -20.17 3.22 -0.10
CA ASN A 219 -20.88 4.50 -0.16
C ASN A 219 -20.92 4.98 -1.62
N PRO A 220 -22.12 5.17 -2.22
CA PRO A 220 -22.28 5.53 -3.63
C PRO A 220 -22.09 7.04 -3.89
N THR A 221 -21.02 7.64 -3.35
CA THR A 221 -20.74 9.08 -3.50
C THR A 221 -20.27 9.50 -4.88
N SER A 222 -19.89 8.55 -5.75
CA SER A 222 -19.51 8.83 -7.14
C SER A 222 -20.61 8.38 -8.11
N PRO A 223 -20.75 9.06 -9.28
CA PRO A 223 -21.70 8.66 -10.31
C PRO A 223 -21.57 7.18 -10.69
N ASP A 224 -20.34 6.67 -10.85
CA ASP A 224 -20.10 5.26 -11.20
C ASP A 224 -20.59 4.26 -10.15
N ARG A 225 -20.49 4.61 -8.86
CA ARG A 225 -20.99 3.76 -7.77
C ARG A 225 -22.50 3.86 -7.64
N GLY A 226 -23.07 5.03 -7.87
CA GLY A 226 -24.53 5.20 -7.96
C GLY A 226 -25.10 4.35 -9.10
N ASP A 227 -24.44 4.38 -10.26
CA ASP A 227 -24.86 3.63 -11.44
C ASP A 227 -24.68 2.10 -11.26
N LEU A 228 -23.65 1.67 -10.53
CA LEU A 228 -23.45 0.27 -10.14
C LEU A 228 -24.65 -0.30 -9.38
N LEU A 229 -25.31 0.49 -8.52
CA LEU A 229 -26.46 0.02 -7.73
C LEU A 229 -27.65 -0.39 -8.60
N ASN A 230 -27.75 0.09 -9.85
CA ASN A 230 -28.77 -0.33 -10.81
C ASN A 230 -28.65 -1.81 -11.21
N CYS A 231 -27.51 -2.45 -10.89
CA CYS A 231 -27.28 -3.87 -11.14
C CYS A 231 -27.78 -4.77 -10.01
N ASN A 232 -28.32 -4.21 -8.92
CA ASN A 232 -28.84 -5.04 -7.83
C ASN A 232 -30.07 -5.84 -8.29
N VAL A 233 -30.38 -6.90 -7.55
CA VAL A 233 -31.56 -7.73 -7.83
C VAL A 233 -32.85 -6.90 -7.81
N SER A 234 -33.75 -7.17 -8.76
CA SER A 234 -35.08 -6.55 -8.87
C SER A 234 -36.10 -7.58 -9.33
N ASP A 235 -37.39 -7.25 -9.23
CA ASP A 235 -38.49 -8.11 -9.71
C ASP A 235 -38.38 -8.47 -11.21
N LYS A 236 -37.67 -7.64 -11.98
CA LYS A 236 -37.53 -7.79 -13.44
C LYS A 236 -36.25 -8.50 -13.85
N HIS A 237 -35.17 -8.35 -13.08
CA HIS A 237 -33.83 -8.80 -13.46
C HIS A 237 -33.01 -9.20 -12.23
N ASP A 238 -32.37 -10.37 -12.30
CA ASP A 238 -31.23 -10.72 -11.44
C ASP A 238 -29.95 -10.74 -12.30
N TRP A 239 -29.04 -9.82 -12.00
CA TRP A 239 -27.71 -9.71 -12.61
C TRP A 239 -26.66 -10.56 -11.88
N ASN A 240 -27.07 -11.41 -10.95
CA ASN A 240 -26.23 -12.16 -10.03
C ASN A 240 -25.34 -11.26 -9.15
N ALA A 241 -25.82 -10.06 -8.83
CA ALA A 241 -25.14 -9.09 -7.99
C ALA A 241 -25.94 -8.80 -6.70
N ARG A 242 -25.22 -8.64 -5.59
CA ARG A 242 -25.75 -8.31 -4.26
C ARG A 242 -25.03 -7.05 -3.80
N LEU A 243 -25.70 -5.91 -4.00
CA LEU A 243 -25.11 -4.59 -3.83
C LEU A 243 -25.78 -3.86 -2.67
N TYR A 244 -24.97 -3.29 -1.78
CA TYR A 244 -25.44 -2.70 -0.53
C TYR A 244 -24.84 -1.31 -0.31
N VAL A 245 -25.67 -0.37 0.14
CA VAL A 245 -25.22 0.97 0.51
C VAL A 245 -24.52 0.92 1.87
N GLN A 246 -23.32 1.49 1.94
CA GLN A 246 -22.59 1.70 3.18
C GLN A 246 -22.92 3.09 3.74
N ASP A 247 -23.70 3.12 4.81
CA ASP A 247 -23.99 4.35 5.57
C ASP A 247 -22.99 4.47 6.73
N TRP A 248 -22.04 5.39 6.61
CA TRP A 248 -21.01 5.58 7.63
C TRP A 248 -21.56 6.14 8.95
N ALA A 249 -22.61 6.98 8.91
CA ALA A 249 -23.20 7.53 10.12
C ALA A 249 -23.87 6.42 10.94
N LYS A 250 -24.60 5.52 10.28
CA LYS A 250 -25.19 4.35 10.92
C LYS A 250 -24.12 3.39 11.46
N GLU A 251 -23.07 3.13 10.71
CA GLU A 251 -22.02 2.20 11.16
C GLU A 251 -21.24 2.75 12.34
N ILE A 252 -21.00 4.06 12.41
CA ILE A 252 -20.42 4.69 13.60
C ILE A 252 -21.30 4.43 14.83
N GLN A 253 -22.62 4.60 14.70
CA GLN A 253 -23.57 4.35 15.79
C GLN A 253 -23.61 2.87 16.21
N GLU A 254 -23.45 1.95 15.26
CA GLU A 254 -23.53 0.51 15.50
C GLU A 254 -22.17 -0.15 15.82
N GLY A 255 -21.09 0.64 15.82
CA GLY A 255 -19.72 0.16 16.10
C GLY A 255 -19.11 -0.67 14.96
N PHE A 256 -19.40 -0.30 13.71
CA PHE A 256 -18.86 -0.89 12.47
C PHE A 256 -19.11 -2.40 12.33
N LYS A 257 -20.13 -2.93 13.01
CA LYS A 257 -20.45 -4.37 13.03
C LYS A 257 -20.70 -4.95 11.65
N HIS A 258 -21.11 -4.12 10.68
CA HIS A 258 -21.48 -4.56 9.35
C HIS A 258 -20.53 -4.03 8.27
N SER A 259 -19.43 -3.36 8.63
CA SER A 259 -18.45 -2.78 7.69
C SER A 259 -17.11 -3.52 7.66
N LYS A 260 -16.98 -4.64 8.37
CA LYS A 260 -15.71 -5.38 8.43
C LYS A 260 -15.37 -5.94 7.06
N LEU A 261 -14.15 -5.67 6.61
CA LEU A 261 -13.66 -6.17 5.32
C LEU A 261 -13.52 -7.68 5.34
N GLU A 262 -13.12 -8.27 6.47
CA GLU A 262 -12.99 -9.71 6.63
C GLU A 262 -14.31 -10.46 6.39
N ASP A 263 -15.47 -9.88 6.70
CA ASP A 263 -16.79 -10.52 6.50
C ASP A 263 -17.12 -10.72 5.00
N GLN A 264 -16.41 -10.02 4.10
CA GLN A 264 -16.57 -10.15 2.66
C GLN A 264 -15.85 -11.38 2.08
N CYS A 265 -15.06 -12.11 2.87
CA CYS A 265 -14.31 -13.29 2.42
C CYS A 265 -15.20 -14.50 2.02
N THR A 266 -16.51 -14.39 2.26
CA THR A 266 -17.57 -15.21 1.65
C THR A 266 -17.61 -15.10 0.12
N HIS A 267 -16.87 -14.15 -0.46
CA HIS A 267 -16.66 -13.91 -1.89
C HIS A 267 -15.14 -13.83 -2.18
N SER A 268 -14.71 -14.06 -3.43
CA SER A 268 -13.34 -14.62 -3.60
C SER A 268 -12.53 -14.25 -4.83
N MET A 269 -13.20 -13.83 -5.89
CA MET A 269 -12.54 -13.34 -7.10
C MET A 269 -12.85 -11.86 -7.21
N THR A 270 -11.82 -11.02 -7.14
CA THR A 270 -11.98 -9.58 -7.31
C THR A 270 -12.48 -9.27 -8.72
N LEU A 271 -13.61 -8.56 -8.81
CA LEU A 271 -14.08 -7.94 -10.04
C LEU A 271 -13.67 -6.46 -9.97
N LEU A 272 -12.86 -6.00 -10.92
CA LEU A 272 -12.35 -4.63 -10.92
C LEU A 272 -12.98 -3.85 -12.08
N VAL A 273 -13.82 -2.87 -11.73
CA VAL A 273 -14.34 -1.88 -12.68
C VAL A 273 -13.18 -1.01 -13.15
N ASN A 274 -13.03 -0.85 -14.47
CA ASN A 274 -11.88 -0.22 -15.10
C ASN A 274 -11.51 1.12 -14.43
N PRO A 275 -10.42 1.17 -13.65
CA PRO A 275 -10.18 2.30 -12.78
C PRO A 275 -9.53 3.46 -13.54
N LYS A 276 -10.04 4.68 -13.33
CA LYS A 276 -9.38 5.92 -13.78
C LYS A 276 -8.10 6.19 -12.98
N TYR A 277 -8.18 5.97 -11.67
CA TYR A 277 -7.11 6.25 -10.71
C TYR A 277 -6.32 4.99 -10.39
N TYR A 278 -5.05 5.16 -10.05
CA TYR A 278 -4.21 4.08 -9.54
C TYR A 278 -3.48 4.51 -8.28
N ASP A 279 -3.23 3.55 -7.40
CA ASP A 279 -2.27 3.66 -6.30
C ASP A 279 -0.87 3.20 -6.77
N PHE A 280 0.07 3.12 -5.81
CA PHE A 280 1.47 2.81 -6.11
C PHE A 280 1.71 1.38 -6.63
N PHE A 281 0.78 0.43 -6.41
CA PHE A 281 0.98 -0.98 -6.76
C PHE A 281 0.04 -1.50 -7.86
N SER A 282 -1.18 -0.96 -7.94
CA SER A 282 -2.27 -1.47 -8.77
C SER A 282 -1.95 -1.41 -10.26
N ARG A 283 -1.07 -0.50 -10.69
CA ARG A 283 -0.51 -0.46 -12.05
C ARG A 283 0.18 -1.76 -12.47
N SER A 284 0.67 -2.56 -11.53
CA SER A 284 1.28 -3.87 -11.82
C SER A 284 0.32 -5.05 -11.70
N MET A 285 -0.94 -4.82 -11.33
CA MET A 285 -1.97 -5.86 -11.37
C MET A 285 -2.43 -6.10 -12.81
N MET A 286 -2.74 -7.36 -13.14
CA MET A 286 -3.05 -7.82 -14.49
C MET A 286 -4.45 -8.45 -14.52
N PRO A 287 -5.31 -8.06 -15.47
CA PRO A 287 -6.62 -8.69 -15.65
C PRO A 287 -6.44 -10.17 -16.01
N MET A 288 -7.39 -11.01 -15.59
CA MET A 288 -7.38 -12.48 -15.74
C MET A 288 -6.21 -13.20 -15.05
N GLN A 289 -5.34 -12.48 -14.34
CA GLN A 289 -4.31 -13.04 -13.47
C GLN A 289 -4.61 -12.70 -12.01
N HIS A 290 -4.83 -11.43 -11.69
CA HIS A 290 -5.06 -10.97 -10.31
C HIS A 290 -6.53 -10.62 -10.03
N PHE A 291 -7.30 -10.28 -11.07
CA PHE A 291 -8.70 -9.87 -10.98
C PHE A 291 -9.42 -10.11 -12.31
N TRP A 292 -10.76 -10.03 -12.30
CA TRP A 292 -11.59 -10.02 -13.50
C TRP A 292 -11.95 -8.58 -13.90
N PRO A 293 -11.70 -8.13 -15.15
CA PRO A 293 -12.01 -6.77 -15.58
C PRO A 293 -13.51 -6.57 -15.83
N ILE A 294 -14.05 -5.43 -15.40
CA ILE A 294 -15.42 -4.97 -15.67
C ILE A 294 -15.34 -3.59 -16.33
N ARG A 295 -16.11 -3.35 -17.41
CA ARG A 295 -16.11 -2.05 -18.08
C ARG A 295 -16.87 -0.99 -17.27
N ASN A 296 -16.59 0.28 -17.54
CA ASN A 296 -17.39 1.36 -16.98
C ASN A 296 -18.77 1.41 -17.64
N GLU A 297 -18.88 1.03 -18.91
CA GLU A 297 -20.14 0.89 -19.64
C GLU A 297 -20.70 -0.52 -19.44
N ASN A 298 -22.03 -0.69 -19.48
CA ASN A 298 -22.70 -2.00 -19.40
C ASN A 298 -22.40 -2.85 -18.15
N LYS A 299 -22.00 -2.21 -17.03
CA LYS A 299 -21.58 -2.86 -15.76
C LYS A 299 -22.43 -4.08 -15.37
N CYS A 300 -23.75 -3.99 -15.43
CA CYS A 300 -24.64 -5.07 -15.00
C CYS A 300 -24.53 -6.33 -15.87
N ARG A 301 -24.36 -6.16 -17.18
CA ARG A 301 -24.18 -7.27 -18.12
C ARG A 301 -22.82 -7.94 -17.92
N ASP A 302 -21.78 -7.13 -17.74
CA ASP A 302 -20.42 -7.58 -17.44
C ASP A 302 -20.38 -8.37 -16.13
N LEU A 303 -21.04 -7.86 -15.07
CA LEU A 303 -21.13 -8.54 -13.78
C LEU A 303 -21.83 -9.90 -13.90
N LYS A 304 -23.00 -9.95 -14.55
CA LYS A 304 -23.73 -11.21 -14.73
C LYS A 304 -22.88 -12.24 -15.47
N PHE A 305 -22.24 -11.82 -16.55
CA PHE A 305 -21.35 -12.70 -17.30
C PHE A 305 -20.15 -13.16 -16.47
N ALA A 306 -19.51 -12.26 -15.73
CA ALA A 306 -18.36 -12.60 -14.88
C ALA A 306 -18.72 -13.65 -13.82
N VAL A 307 -19.88 -13.49 -13.17
CA VAL A 307 -20.38 -14.41 -12.16
C VAL A 307 -20.70 -15.77 -12.78
N GLU A 308 -21.46 -15.81 -13.88
CA GLU A 308 -21.79 -17.07 -14.54
C GLU A 308 -20.55 -17.78 -15.11
N TRP A 309 -19.60 -17.02 -15.65
CA TRP A 309 -18.31 -17.56 -16.09
C TRP A 309 -17.55 -18.17 -14.91
N GLY A 310 -17.51 -17.49 -13.77
CA GLY A 310 -16.79 -17.93 -12.56
C GLY A 310 -17.39 -19.20 -11.97
N ASN A 311 -18.72 -19.24 -11.86
CA ASN A 311 -19.46 -20.39 -11.34
C ASN A 311 -19.35 -21.62 -12.26
N ASN A 312 -19.32 -21.41 -13.58
CA ASN A 312 -19.12 -22.51 -14.55
C ASN A 312 -17.65 -22.93 -14.72
N ARG A 313 -16.70 -22.17 -14.18
CA ARG A 313 -15.25 -22.40 -14.30
C ARG A 313 -14.54 -22.19 -12.97
N THR A 314 -15.06 -22.83 -11.92
CA THR A 314 -14.62 -22.66 -10.52
C THR A 314 -13.12 -22.77 -10.34
N HIS A 315 -12.45 -23.73 -11.01
CA HIS A 315 -10.99 -23.88 -10.94
C HIS A 315 -10.23 -22.65 -11.46
N LYS A 316 -10.70 -22.00 -12.54
CA LYS A 316 -10.08 -20.78 -13.08
C LYS A 316 -10.37 -19.57 -12.20
N ALA A 317 -11.61 -19.43 -11.74
CA ALA A 317 -11.98 -18.36 -10.82
C ALA A 317 -11.14 -18.43 -9.53
N LYS A 318 -10.96 -19.64 -8.98
CA LYS A 318 -10.11 -19.92 -7.82
C LYS A 318 -8.66 -19.55 -8.07
N ALA A 319 -8.13 -19.86 -9.26
CA ALA A 319 -6.77 -19.49 -9.63
C ALA A 319 -6.56 -17.97 -9.65
N ILE A 320 -7.50 -17.22 -10.26
CA ILE A 320 -7.46 -15.75 -10.29
C ILE A 320 -7.53 -15.17 -8.87
N GLY A 321 -8.51 -15.61 -8.06
CA GLY A 321 -8.67 -15.13 -6.69
C GLY A 321 -7.47 -15.43 -5.79
N LYS A 322 -6.86 -16.62 -5.92
CA LYS A 322 -5.64 -16.97 -5.21
C LYS A 322 -4.43 -16.16 -5.67
N ALA A 323 -4.29 -15.91 -6.97
CA ALA A 323 -3.19 -15.11 -7.50
C ALA A 323 -3.29 -13.64 -7.07
N GLY A 324 -4.51 -13.05 -7.09
CA GLY A 324 -4.75 -11.72 -6.54
C GLY A 324 -4.44 -11.64 -5.05
N SER A 325 -4.93 -12.60 -4.27
CA SER A 325 -4.61 -12.71 -2.83
C SER A 325 -3.10 -12.79 -2.58
N LYS A 326 -2.40 -13.68 -3.30
CA LYS A 326 -0.95 -13.87 -3.18
C LYS A 326 -0.19 -12.58 -3.47
N PHE A 327 -0.59 -11.85 -4.52
CA PHE A 327 0.02 -10.55 -4.84
C PHE A 327 -0.10 -9.58 -3.67
N ILE A 328 -1.30 -9.42 -3.09
CA ILE A 328 -1.52 -8.51 -1.96
C ILE A 328 -0.73 -8.97 -0.72
N GLU A 329 -0.71 -10.27 -0.43
CA GLU A 329 -0.01 -10.79 0.75
C GLU A 329 1.51 -10.68 0.70
N GLU A 330 2.09 -10.93 -0.47
CA GLU A 330 3.54 -10.97 -0.63
C GLU A 330 4.10 -9.62 -1.09
N ALA A 331 3.47 -9.01 -2.08
CA ALA A 331 3.95 -7.78 -2.69
C ALA A 331 3.61 -6.55 -1.83
N LEU A 332 2.48 -6.56 -1.10
CA LEU A 332 2.10 -5.47 -0.20
C LEU A 332 2.29 -5.78 1.29
N ALA A 333 3.19 -6.71 1.65
CA ALA A 333 3.61 -6.82 3.05
C ALA A 333 4.12 -5.44 3.56
N MET A 334 3.89 -5.09 4.83
CA MET A 334 4.29 -3.77 5.37
C MET A 334 5.78 -3.45 5.17
N GLN A 335 6.64 -4.48 5.19
CA GLN A 335 8.05 -4.32 4.83
C GLN A 335 8.21 -3.70 3.43
N ASN A 336 7.50 -4.20 2.42
CA ASN A 336 7.57 -3.65 1.07
C ASN A 336 6.92 -2.26 0.97
N VAL A 337 5.95 -1.93 1.84
CA VAL A 337 5.39 -0.57 1.91
C VAL A 337 6.46 0.42 2.38
N TYR A 338 7.18 0.08 3.46
CA TYR A 338 8.30 0.90 3.95
C TYR A 338 9.46 0.94 2.96
N ASP A 339 9.84 -0.18 2.34
CA ASP A 339 10.88 -0.21 1.30
C ASP A 339 10.49 0.68 0.12
N TYR A 340 9.21 0.69 -0.29
CA TYR A 340 8.73 1.57 -1.37
C TYR A 340 8.86 3.04 -0.99
N MET A 341 8.41 3.42 0.21
CA MET A 341 8.58 4.78 0.71
C MET A 341 10.06 5.17 0.77
N PHE A 342 10.92 4.29 1.29
CA PHE A 342 12.36 4.52 1.37
C PHE A 342 12.95 4.83 -0.01
N HIS A 343 12.69 3.97 -1.00
CA HIS A 343 13.23 4.15 -2.35
C HIS A 343 12.65 5.37 -3.05
N LEU A 344 11.35 5.64 -2.91
CA LEU A 344 10.72 6.81 -3.49
C LEU A 344 11.33 8.11 -2.94
N LEU A 345 11.48 8.20 -1.62
CA LEU A 345 12.05 9.38 -0.98
C LEU A 345 13.55 9.52 -1.29
N ASN A 346 14.29 8.41 -1.37
CA ASN A 346 15.71 8.43 -1.74
C ASN A 346 15.96 8.82 -3.21
N GLU A 347 15.10 8.38 -4.14
CA GLU A 347 15.18 8.84 -5.53
C GLU A 347 14.73 10.30 -5.67
N TYR A 348 13.74 10.73 -4.89
CA TYR A 348 13.27 12.10 -4.85
C TYR A 348 14.35 13.08 -4.34
N SER A 349 15.07 12.73 -3.26
CA SER A 349 16.09 13.60 -2.67
C SER A 349 17.21 13.97 -3.67
N LYS A 350 17.58 13.03 -4.56
CA LYS A 350 18.58 13.23 -5.62
C LYS A 350 18.18 14.30 -6.64
N LEU A 351 16.89 14.61 -6.72
CA LEU A 351 16.35 15.62 -7.63
C LEU A 351 16.37 17.02 -7.03
N LEU A 352 16.47 17.15 -5.71
CA LEU A 352 16.51 18.45 -5.02
C LEU A 352 17.77 19.23 -5.44
N LYS A 353 17.57 20.49 -5.87
CA LYS A 353 18.64 21.43 -6.26
C LYS A 353 18.98 22.43 -5.16
N PHE A 354 18.54 22.15 -3.94
CA PHE A 354 18.75 22.97 -2.76
C PHE A 354 18.85 22.06 -1.53
N LYS A 355 19.49 22.55 -0.47
CA LYS A 355 19.49 21.87 0.82
C LYS A 355 18.17 22.17 1.55
N PRO A 356 17.41 21.15 1.97
CA PRO A 356 16.22 21.36 2.80
C PRO A 356 16.53 22.16 4.07
N THR A 357 15.62 23.05 4.45
CA THR A 357 15.72 23.89 5.65
C THR A 357 14.40 23.87 6.37
N ILE A 358 14.42 23.86 7.70
CA ILE A 358 13.21 23.86 8.53
C ILE A 358 12.44 25.18 8.31
N PRO A 359 11.17 25.12 7.85
CA PRO A 359 10.34 26.32 7.68
C PRO A 359 10.04 26.99 9.03
N PRO A 360 9.91 28.33 9.11
CA PRO A 360 9.72 29.04 10.37
C PRO A 360 8.52 28.58 11.20
N ASN A 361 7.41 28.16 10.57
CA ASN A 361 6.21 27.69 11.29
C ASN A 361 6.15 26.16 11.42
N ALA A 362 7.18 25.44 10.98
CA ALA A 362 7.21 23.99 11.10
C ALA A 362 7.46 23.58 12.55
N ARG A 363 6.73 22.55 13.00
CA ARG A 363 6.89 21.97 14.33
C ARG A 363 7.61 20.64 14.21
N ARG A 364 8.59 20.40 15.09
CA ARG A 364 9.25 19.09 15.23
C ARG A 364 8.21 18.04 15.62
N LEU A 365 8.26 16.89 14.97
CA LEU A 365 7.42 15.75 15.30
C LEU A 365 8.12 14.84 16.29
N CYS A 366 7.33 14.28 17.21
CA CYS A 366 7.80 13.35 18.22
C CYS A 366 7.19 11.96 17.98
N SER A 367 7.91 10.91 18.35
CA SER A 367 7.41 9.53 18.25
C SER A 367 6.35 9.21 19.32
N GLU A 368 6.24 10.03 20.36
CA GLU A 368 5.14 9.97 21.33
C GLU A 368 3.83 10.45 20.74
N THR A 369 2.80 9.61 20.88
CA THR A 369 1.42 10.01 20.64
C THR A 369 0.76 10.39 21.96
N THR A 370 0.21 11.60 22.03
CA THR A 370 -0.68 12.03 23.11
C THR A 370 -2.14 11.66 22.85
N GLU A 371 -2.40 10.98 21.73
CA GLU A 371 -3.74 10.62 21.30
C GLU A 371 -4.37 9.57 22.23
N GLN A 372 -5.70 9.44 22.15
CA GLN A 372 -6.49 8.55 22.99
C GLN A 372 -7.43 7.68 22.16
N GLY A 373 -8.06 6.69 22.79
CA GLY A 373 -9.04 5.80 22.14
C GLY A 373 -8.47 5.03 20.95
N LEU A 374 -9.30 4.84 19.91
CA LEU A 374 -8.95 4.10 18.70
C LEU A 374 -7.73 4.69 17.97
N LEU A 375 -7.51 5.99 18.06
CA LEU A 375 -6.38 6.66 17.44
C LEU A 375 -5.06 6.16 18.04
N LYS A 376 -4.98 6.16 19.37
CA LYS A 376 -3.83 5.59 20.09
C LYS A 376 -3.67 4.11 19.79
N GLU A 377 -4.77 3.36 19.75
CA GLU A 377 -4.74 1.92 19.47
C GLU A 377 -4.10 1.63 18.11
N PHE A 378 -4.58 2.28 17.04
CA PHE A 378 -4.07 2.07 15.68
C PHE A 378 -2.62 2.52 15.54
N MET A 379 -2.24 3.64 16.16
CA MET A 379 -0.84 4.07 16.20
C MET A 379 0.06 3.04 16.90
N VAL A 380 -0.35 2.51 18.06
CA VAL A 380 0.42 1.50 18.80
C VAL A 380 0.52 0.17 18.04
N GLN A 381 -0.56 -0.26 17.39
CA GLN A 381 -0.61 -1.46 16.55
C GLN A 381 0.31 -1.35 15.33
N SER A 382 0.36 -0.18 14.69
CA SER A 382 1.20 0.08 13.51
C SER A 382 2.62 0.56 13.83
N MET A 383 2.98 0.67 15.12
CA MET A 383 4.26 1.20 15.56
C MET A 383 5.40 0.22 15.28
N VAL A 384 6.43 0.69 14.57
CA VAL A 384 7.70 -0.03 14.39
C VAL A 384 8.39 -0.17 15.75
N LYS A 385 8.66 -1.41 16.16
CA LYS A 385 9.17 -1.72 17.51
C LYS A 385 10.69 -1.63 17.64
N SER A 386 11.42 -1.78 16.54
CA SER A 386 12.88 -1.73 16.49
C SER A 386 13.36 -1.33 15.09
N PRO A 387 14.59 -0.81 14.95
CA PRO A 387 15.20 -0.64 13.63
C PRO A 387 15.24 -1.95 12.86
N SER A 388 15.26 -1.86 11.53
CA SER A 388 15.44 -3.04 10.68
C SER A 388 16.90 -3.49 10.68
N ASP A 389 17.15 -4.76 10.99
CA ASP A 389 18.48 -5.38 10.86
C ASP A 389 18.93 -5.57 9.41
N LYS A 390 18.03 -5.35 8.45
CA LYS A 390 18.24 -5.53 7.01
C LYS A 390 18.09 -4.20 6.28
N LEU A 391 18.92 -4.02 5.25
CA LEU A 391 18.72 -2.97 4.28
C LEU A 391 17.43 -3.22 3.46
N PRO A 392 16.78 -2.17 2.94
CA PRO A 392 15.69 -2.31 1.97
C PRO A 392 16.11 -3.20 0.80
N CYS A 393 15.14 -3.88 0.17
CA CYS A 393 15.35 -4.63 -1.06
C CYS A 393 16.03 -3.78 -2.15
N ALA A 394 16.64 -4.42 -3.16
CA ALA A 394 17.28 -3.69 -4.25
C ALA A 394 16.24 -3.10 -5.22
N LEU A 395 16.24 -1.77 -5.40
CA LEU A 395 15.34 -1.07 -6.33
C LEU A 395 15.59 -1.53 -7.77
N PRO A 396 14.60 -2.10 -8.46
CA PRO A 396 14.76 -2.48 -9.86
C PRO A 396 14.98 -1.25 -10.78
N PRO A 397 15.67 -1.44 -11.92
CA PRO A 397 15.86 -0.37 -12.89
C PRO A 397 14.54 0.08 -13.52
N PRO A 398 14.47 1.30 -14.09
CA PRO A 398 13.25 1.78 -14.75
C PRO A 398 12.79 0.83 -15.85
N PHE A 399 11.48 0.81 -16.12
CA PHE A 399 10.98 0.15 -17.31
C PHE A 399 11.57 0.80 -18.57
N LYS A 400 11.94 -0.03 -19.56
CA LYS A 400 12.15 0.47 -20.92
C LYS A 400 10.83 1.07 -21.42
N PRO A 401 10.80 2.19 -22.16
CA PRO A 401 9.55 2.79 -22.64
C PRO A 401 8.65 1.80 -23.40
N GLN A 402 9.26 0.92 -24.20
CA GLN A 402 8.56 -0.14 -24.93
C GLN A 402 7.89 -1.17 -24.00
N ALA A 403 8.46 -1.45 -22.83
CA ALA A 403 7.92 -2.40 -21.87
C ALA A 403 6.65 -1.88 -21.19
N ILE A 404 6.59 -0.58 -20.87
CA ILE A 404 5.37 0.07 -20.36
C ILE A 404 4.26 -0.06 -21.40
N GLN A 405 4.54 0.33 -22.65
CA GLN A 405 3.55 0.26 -23.72
C GLN A 405 3.11 -1.19 -24.01
N ALA A 406 4.02 -2.15 -23.96
CA ALA A 406 3.71 -3.56 -24.13
C ALA A 406 2.79 -4.09 -23.01
N SER A 407 3.06 -3.71 -21.76
CA SER A 407 2.21 -4.07 -20.61
C SER A 407 0.80 -3.51 -20.75
N LEU A 408 0.66 -2.23 -21.11
CA LEU A 408 -0.65 -1.60 -21.37
C LEU A 408 -1.41 -2.30 -22.50
N LYS A 409 -0.74 -2.53 -23.64
CA LYS A 409 -1.33 -3.28 -24.77
C LYS A 409 -1.76 -4.69 -24.39
N ALA A 410 -1.01 -5.37 -23.52
CA ALA A 410 -1.37 -6.70 -23.04
C ALA A 410 -2.63 -6.67 -22.17
N LYS A 411 -2.76 -5.68 -21.27
CA LYS A 411 -3.97 -5.46 -20.47
C LYS A 411 -5.19 -5.21 -21.36
N ASP A 412 -5.07 -4.30 -22.33
CA ASP A 412 -6.14 -3.98 -23.28
C ASP A 412 -6.56 -5.20 -24.11
N LYS A 413 -5.58 -5.98 -24.57
CA LYS A 413 -5.83 -7.21 -25.33
C LYS A 413 -6.63 -8.23 -24.50
N ILE A 414 -6.27 -8.41 -23.23
CA ILE A 414 -6.99 -9.33 -22.32
C ILE A 414 -8.42 -8.80 -22.06
N ALA A 415 -8.58 -7.51 -21.81
CA ALA A 415 -9.90 -6.91 -21.61
C ALA A 415 -10.82 -7.13 -22.83
N ARG A 416 -10.33 -6.85 -24.05
CA ARG A 416 -11.07 -7.10 -25.31
C ARG A 416 -11.41 -8.58 -25.53
N GLN A 417 -10.55 -9.49 -25.07
CA GLN A 417 -10.85 -10.92 -25.14
C GLN A 417 -12.03 -11.28 -24.23
N VAL A 418 -12.09 -10.73 -23.01
CA VAL A 418 -13.23 -10.91 -22.09
C VAL A 418 -14.52 -10.33 -22.70
N GLU A 419 -14.45 -9.15 -23.31
CA GLU A 419 -15.58 -8.53 -24.01
C GLU A 419 -16.10 -9.38 -25.18
N THR A 420 -15.20 -10.05 -25.90
CA THR A 420 -15.57 -10.96 -26.99
C THR A 420 -16.35 -12.16 -26.44
N TRP A 421 -15.87 -12.78 -25.36
CA TRP A 421 -16.56 -13.91 -24.73
C TRP A 421 -17.95 -13.50 -24.18
N GLU A 422 -18.05 -12.32 -23.59
CA GLU A 422 -19.31 -11.78 -23.10
C GLU A 422 -20.30 -11.55 -24.24
N THR A 423 -19.83 -10.98 -25.36
CA THR A 423 -20.64 -10.75 -26.56
C THR A 423 -21.18 -12.08 -27.11
N GLU A 424 -20.35 -13.12 -27.19
CA GLU A 424 -20.78 -14.46 -27.61
C GLU A 424 -21.80 -15.07 -26.65
N TYR A 425 -21.57 -14.94 -25.34
CA TYR A 425 -22.49 -15.40 -24.32
C TYR A 425 -23.89 -14.77 -24.48
N TRP A 426 -23.96 -13.45 -24.65
CA TRP A 426 -25.23 -12.75 -24.83
C TRP A 426 -25.91 -13.03 -26.17
N LYS A 427 -25.14 -13.30 -27.23
CA LYS A 427 -25.70 -13.76 -28.51
C LYS A 427 -26.37 -15.12 -28.35
N LYS A 428 -25.77 -16.04 -27.60
CA LYS A 428 -26.31 -17.38 -27.35
C LYS A 428 -27.58 -17.38 -26.49
N LEU A 429 -27.74 -16.41 -25.58
CA LEU A 429 -28.96 -16.28 -24.78
C LEU A 429 -30.14 -15.63 -25.52
N LYS A 430 -29.88 -14.95 -26.64
CA LYS A 430 -30.90 -14.33 -27.49
C LYS A 430 -31.37 -15.24 -28.63
N ALA A 431 -30.57 -16.25 -28.98
CA ALA A 431 -30.90 -17.31 -29.92
C ALA A 431 -31.68 -18.40 -29.19
#